data_AF-A0A2E6QKD1-F1
#
_entry.id   AF-A0A2E6QKD1-F1
#
_cell.length_a   1.000
_cell.length_b   1.000
_cell.length_c   1.000
_cell.angle_alpha   90.00
_cell.angle_beta   90.00
_cell.angle_gamma   90.00
#
_symmetry.space_group_name_H-M   'P 1'
#
loop_
_entity.id
_entity.type
_entity.pdbx_description
1 polymer ?
#
loop_
_entity_poly.entity_id
_entity_poly.type
_entity_poly.pdbx_seq_one_letter_code
_entity_poly.pdbx_strand_id
1 'polypeptide(L)' 'MAKVGPAQFARQVRQEVDKVTWPTRKETIITTVMVFIMVVVLSIFFLAVDQVLAWAVQAVLGLGG' A
#
# COMPACT_ATOMS: atom_id res chain seq x y z
N MET A 1 7.59 -36.20 24.07
CA MET A 1 7.68 -35.02 23.20
C MET A 1 8.77 -35.27 22.17
N ALA A 2 8.40 -35.79 20.99
CA ALA A 2 9.38 -36.10 19.95
C ALA A 2 9.91 -34.79 19.36
N LYS A 3 11.21 -34.53 19.56
CA LYS A 3 11.95 -33.47 18.86
C LYS A 3 11.75 -33.71 17.36
N VAL A 4 11.07 -32.78 16.69
CA VAL A 4 10.98 -32.79 15.22
C VAL A 4 12.41 -32.87 14.67
N GLY A 5 12.76 -34.01 14.08
CA GLY A 5 14.09 -34.17 13.48
C GLY A 5 14.27 -33.10 12.40
N PRO A 6 15.46 -32.52 12.21
CA PRO A 6 15.70 -31.49 11.20
C PRO A 6 15.26 -31.91 9.79
N ALA A 7 15.33 -33.21 9.48
CA ALA A 7 14.82 -33.78 8.23
C ALA A 7 13.28 -33.76 8.10
N GLN A 8 12.54 -33.86 9.21
CA GLN A 8 11.08 -33.81 9.22
C GLN A 8 10.57 -32.37 9.18
N PHE A 9 11.29 -31.43 9.82
CA PHE A 9 11.04 -30.00 9.71
C PHE A 9 11.23 -29.49 8.28
N ALA A 10 12.30 -29.90 7.59
CA ALA A 10 12.52 -29.52 6.18
C ALA A 10 11.40 -30.01 5.25
N ARG A 11 10.83 -31.20 5.52
CA ARG A 11 9.67 -31.72 4.77
C ARG A 11 8.40 -30.92 5.04
N GLN A 12 8.16 -30.54 6.30
CA GLN A 12 7.02 -29.69 6.66
C GLN A 12 7.13 -28.29 6.01
N VAL A 13 8.31 -27.67 6.04
CA VAL A 13 8.54 -26.37 5.39
C VAL A 13 8.25 -26.43 3.90
N ARG A 14 8.70 -27.49 3.20
CA ARG A 14 8.41 -27.65 1.77
C ARG A 14 6.90 -27.79 1.50
N GLN A 15 6.19 -28.54 2.35
CA GLN A 15 4.73 -28.68 2.25
C GLN A 15 3.98 -27.37 2.52
N GLU A 16 4.48 -26.48 3.37
CA GLU A 16 3.89 -25.16 3.60
C GLU A 16 4.21 -24.16 2.48
N VAL A 17 5.42 -24.24 1.90
CA VAL A 17 5.81 -23.44 0.74
C VAL A 17 4.92 -23.74 -0.47
N ASP A 18 4.53 -25.00 -0.67
CA ASP A 18 3.63 -25.40 -1.75
C ASP A 18 2.20 -24.83 -1.61
N LYS A 19 1.81 -24.36 -0.41
CA LYS A 19 0.54 -23.66 -0.18
C LYS A 19 0.61 -22.17 -0.53
N VAL A 20 1.80 -21.62 -0.76
CA VAL A 20 1.98 -20.22 -1.14
C VAL A 20 1.55 -20.03 -2.59
N THR A 21 0.32 -19.58 -2.77
CA THR A 21 -0.22 -19.24 -4.08
C THR A 21 0.23 -17.84 -4.45
N TRP A 22 1.23 -17.75 -5.32
CA TRP A 22 1.67 -16.47 -5.86
C TRP A 22 0.65 -15.94 -6.87
N PRO A 23 0.27 -14.67 -6.76
CA PRO A 23 -0.67 -14.05 -7.67
C PRO A 23 -0.12 -14.08 -9.11
N THR A 24 -1.03 -14.24 -10.06
CA THR A 24 -0.64 -14.19 -11.48
C THR A 24 -0.26 -12.76 -11.85
N ARG A 25 0.61 -12.59 -12.87
CA ARG A 25 1.01 -11.25 -13.36
C ARG A 25 -0.20 -10.35 -13.68
N LYS A 26 -1.30 -10.94 -14.13
CA LYS A 26 -2.55 -10.24 -14.42
C LYS A 26 -3.21 -9.68 -13.15
N GLU A 27 -3.30 -10.50 -12.10
CA GLU A 27 -3.88 -10.08 -10.81
C GLU A 27 -3.05 -8.97 -10.16
N THR A 28 -1.71 -9.07 -10.20
CA THR A 28 -0.81 -8.04 -9.68
C THR A 28 -1.01 -6.70 -10.39
N ILE A 29 -1.16 -6.72 -11.72
CA ILE A 29 -1.38 -5.49 -12.50
C ILE A 29 -2.76 -4.89 -12.14
N ILE A 30 -3.80 -5.71 -12.03
CA ILE A 30 -5.15 -5.24 -11.69
C ILE A 30 -5.17 -4.58 -10.30
N THR A 31 -4.57 -5.23 -9.29
CA THR A 31 -4.49 -4.64 -7.94
C THR A 31 -3.63 -3.37 -7.92
N THR A 32 -2.54 -3.32 -8.67
CA THR A 32 -1.69 -2.11 -8.78
C THR A 32 -2.46 -0.94 -9.42
N VAL A 33 -3.21 -1.19 -10.51
CA VAL A 33 -4.01 -0.15 -11.18
C VAL A 33 -5.11 0.37 -10.27
N MET A 34 -5.78 -0.50 -9.52
CA MET A 34 -6.80 -0.10 -8.55
C MET A 34 -6.22 0.85 -7.47
N VAL A 35 -5.05 0.52 -6.91
CA VAL A 35 -4.36 1.40 -5.95
C VAL A 35 -3.92 2.70 -6.60
N PHE A 36 -3.42 2.65 -7.84
CA PHE A 36 -2.99 3.83 -8.57
C PHE A 36 -4.14 4.83 -8.78
N ILE A 37 -5.32 4.35 -9.15
CA ILE A 37 -6.53 5.19 -9.30
C ILE A 37 -6.87 5.87 -7.96
N MET A 38 -6.86 5.13 -6.85
CA MET A 38 -7.14 5.69 -5.52
C MET A 38 -6.14 6.80 -5.16
N VAL A 39 -4.85 6.58 -5.42
CA VAL A 39 -3.80 7.57 -5.15
C VAL A 39 -3.96 8.82 -6.01
N VAL A 40 -4.32 8.66 -7.28
CA VAL A 40 -4.60 9.80 -8.19
C VAL A 40 -5.78 10.64 -7.69
N VAL A 41 -6.84 10.01 -7.21
CA VAL A 41 -7.98 10.74 -6.63
C VAL A 41 -7.56 11.51 -5.38
N LEU A 42 -6.82 10.86 -4.47
CA LEU A 42 -6.34 11.49 -3.24
C LEU A 42 -5.34 12.63 -3.52
N SER A 43 -4.48 12.49 -4.52
CA SER A 43 -3.51 13.54 -4.86
C SER A 43 -4.18 14.80 -5.40
N ILE A 44 -5.23 14.64 -6.23
CA ILE A 44 -6.05 15.77 -6.71
C ILE A 44 -6.76 16.44 -5.54
N PHE A 45 -7.33 15.66 -4.61
CA PHE A 45 -7.97 16.20 -3.41
C PHE A 45 -6.99 17.01 -2.56
N PHE A 46 -5.80 16.46 -2.27
CA PHE A 46 -4.80 17.19 -1.50
C PHE A 46 -4.34 18.46 -2.20
N LEU A 47 -4.10 18.44 -3.51
CA LEU A 47 -3.73 19.63 -4.27
C LEU A 47 -4.79 20.73 -4.17
N ALA A 48 -6.08 20.38 -4.23
CA ALA A 48 -7.15 21.35 -4.05
C ALA A 48 -7.17 21.93 -2.62
N VAL A 49 -6.99 21.08 -1.60
CA VAL A 49 -6.93 21.50 -0.19
C VAL A 49 -5.73 22.41 0.06
N ASP A 50 -4.56 22.06 -0.47
CA ASP A 50 -3.33 22.85 -0.34
C ASP A 50 -3.52 24.25 -0.94
N GLN A 51 -4.19 24.35 -2.09
CA GLN A 51 -4.49 25.64 -2.71
C GLN A 51 -5.43 26.49 -1.85
N VAL A 52 -6.47 25.88 -1.28
CA VAL A 52 -7.42 26.56 -0.39
C VAL A 52 -6.73 27.02 0.89
N LEU A 53 -5.89 26.16 1.48
CA LEU A 53 -5.10 26.51 2.66
C LEU A 53 -4.10 27.63 2.36
N ALA A 54 -3.43 27.60 1.20
CA ALA A 54 -2.51 28.66 0.80
C ALA A 54 -3.23 30.01 0.69
N TRP A 55 -4.42 30.05 0.07
CA TRP A 55 -5.24 31.26 0.02
C TRP A 55 -5.73 31.71 1.40
N ALA A 56 -6.17 30.78 2.25
CA ALA A 56 -6.61 31.10 3.60
C ALA A 56 -5.47 31.67 4.44
N VAL A 57 -4.28 31.08 4.37
CA VAL A 57 -3.07 31.56 5.06
C VAL A 57 -2.66 32.93 4.52
N GLN A 58 -2.68 33.14 3.21
CA GLN A 58 -2.42 34.46 2.61
C GLN A 58 -3.43 35.52 3.04
N ALA A 59 -4.72 35.17 3.15
CA ALA A 59 -5.74 36.10 3.62
C ALA A 59 -5.51 36.49 5.08
N VAL A 60 -5.19 35.51 5.95
CA VAL A 60 -4.94 35.76 7.37
C VAL A 60 -3.65 36.55 7.60
N LEU A 61 -2.56 36.20 6.93
CA LEU A 61 -1.28 36.91 7.05
C LEU A 61 -1.27 38.26 6.32
N GLY A 62 -1.98 38.38 5.21
CA GLY A 62 -2.16 39.64 4.46
C GLY A 62 -3.06 40.66 5.16
N LEU A 63 -3.88 40.23 6.12
CA LEU A 63 -4.62 41.11 7.05
C LEU A 63 -3.79 41.55 8.27
N GLY A 64 -2.64 40.90 8.52
CA GLY A 64 -1.76 41.17 9.67
C GLY A 64 -0.49 41.97 9.35
N GLY A 65 -0.31 42.38 8.09
CA GLY A 65 0.75 43.28 7.62
C GLY A 65 0.27 44.70 7.42
#